data_AF-A0A1C7MK57-F1
#
_entry.id   AF-A0A1C7MK57-F1
#
_cell.length_a   1.000
_cell.length_b   1.000
_cell.length_c   1.000
_cell.angle_alpha   90.00
_cell.angle_beta   90.00
_cell.angle_gamma   90.00
#
_symmetry.space_group_name_H-M   'P 1'
#
loop_
_entity.id
_entity.type
_entity.pdbx_description
1 polymer ?
#
loop_
_entity_poly.entity_id
_entity_poly.type
_entity_poly.pdbx_seq_one_letter_code
_entity_poly.pdbx_strand_id
1 'polypeptide(L)'
;MTTVYLDIYIGDEQDHARTQAAYDATSAVLTKNAAIYGLPSTPPELTEEQQDILKELDSSFQMRFDSPSPLLAGRLVFALDTSPGLAKTTANFAALCTGERGACKNAPNKKLHYLGCPIHRIVKGFIAQGGDITRGDGSGGESIYGGKFNDEKEASNGRCAAAHSPWRTRARTRTRLSSLLS
;
A
#
# COMPACT_ATOMS: atom_id res chain seq x y z
N MET A 1 1.32 -24.94 0.94
CA MET A 1 2.19 -23.77 1.12
C MET A 1 1.30 -22.57 1.33
N THR A 2 1.51 -21.80 2.41
CA THR A 2 0.71 -20.60 2.68
C THR A 2 1.37 -19.42 1.99
N THR A 3 0.66 -18.80 1.05
CA THR A 3 1.15 -17.63 0.31
C THR A 3 0.34 -16.40 0.70
N VAL A 4 1.03 -15.30 0.96
CA VAL A 4 0.41 -14.00 1.25
C VAL A 4 1.09 -12.94 0.40
N TYR A 5 0.42 -11.81 0.18
CA TYR A 5 0.97 -10.74 -0.64
C TYR A 5 0.79 -9.38 0.02
N LEU A 6 1.66 -8.44 -0.31
CA LEU A 6 1.55 -7.05 0.12
C LEU A 6 1.55 -6.14 -1.12
N ASP A 7 0.49 -5.38 -1.32
CA ASP A 7 0.46 -4.27 -2.27
C ASP A 7 1.22 -3.05 -1.74
N ILE A 8 2.04 -2.46 -2.59
CA ILE A 8 2.95 -1.36 -2.33
C ILE A 8 2.48 -0.18 -3.19
N TYR A 9 1.94 0.86 -2.56
CA TYR A 9 1.52 2.19 -3.05
C TYR A 9 2.50 3.37 -2.87
N ILE A 10 3.38 3.72 -3.81
CA ILE A 10 4.30 4.86 -3.66
C ILE A 10 3.63 6.20 -4.01
N GLY A 11 3.74 7.19 -3.12
CA GLY A 11 3.31 8.57 -3.37
C GLY A 11 2.63 9.22 -2.17
N ASP A 12 2.22 10.47 -2.32
CA ASP A 12 1.32 11.15 -1.38
C ASP A 12 -0.14 10.94 -1.82
N GLU A 13 -0.95 10.41 -0.91
CA GLU A 13 -2.37 10.14 -1.13
C GLU A 13 -3.19 11.42 -1.30
N GLN A 14 -2.84 12.51 -0.60
CA GLN A 14 -3.55 13.78 -0.71
C GLN A 14 -3.26 14.43 -2.06
N ASP A 15 -2.00 14.41 -2.51
CA ASP A 15 -1.62 14.93 -3.82
C ASP A 15 -2.28 14.12 -4.94
N HIS A 16 -2.28 12.80 -4.81
CA HIS A 16 -2.93 11.93 -5.78
C HIS A 16 -4.45 12.15 -5.80
N ALA A 17 -5.11 12.28 -4.65
CA ALA A 17 -6.54 12.56 -4.57
C ALA A 17 -6.90 13.92 -5.20
N ARG A 18 -6.11 14.96 -4.91
CA ARG A 18 -6.28 16.29 -5.56
C ARG A 18 -6.13 16.18 -7.07
N THR A 19 -5.12 15.45 -7.52
CA THR A 19 -4.83 15.27 -8.94
C THR A 19 -5.93 14.48 -9.65
N GLN A 20 -6.40 13.39 -9.05
CA GLN A 20 -7.48 12.57 -9.56
C GLN A 20 -8.78 13.38 -9.65
N ALA A 21 -9.12 14.15 -8.60
CA ALA A 21 -10.30 15.01 -8.62
C ALA A 21 -10.23 16.05 -9.74
N ALA A 22 -9.06 16.61 -10.01
CA ALA A 22 -8.88 17.57 -11.11
C ALA A 22 -9.03 16.92 -12.50
N TYR A 23 -8.49 15.71 -12.68
CA TYR A 23 -8.68 14.92 -13.90
C TYR A 23 -10.15 14.54 -14.11
N ASP A 24 -10.82 14.08 -13.05
CA ASP A 24 -12.23 13.66 -13.10
C ASP A 24 -13.15 14.86 -13.41
N ALA A 25 -12.87 16.03 -12.82
CA ALA A 25 -13.59 17.27 -13.14
C ALA A 25 -13.43 17.65 -14.62
N THR A 26 -12.20 17.58 -15.14
CA THR A 26 -11.90 17.86 -16.55
C THR A 26 -12.62 16.88 -17.48
N SER A 27 -12.61 15.58 -17.15
CA SER A 27 -13.33 14.54 -17.89
C SER A 27 -14.85 14.74 -17.86
N ALA A 28 -15.39 15.24 -16.74
CA ALA A 28 -16.81 15.55 -16.61
C ALA A 28 -17.23 16.75 -17.48
N VAL A 29 -16.39 17.80 -17.53
CA VAL A 29 -16.60 18.95 -18.41
C VAL A 29 -16.50 18.54 -19.88
N LEU A 30 -15.51 17.72 -20.22
CA LEU A 30 -15.34 17.16 -21.56
C LEU A 30 -16.60 16.39 -21.97
N THR A 31 -17.07 15.47 -21.14
CA THR A 31 -18.26 14.65 -21.45
C THR A 31 -19.51 15.50 -21.70
N LYS A 32 -19.70 16.58 -20.93
CA LYS A 32 -20.85 17.49 -21.10
C LYS A 32 -20.79 18.29 -22.41
N ASN A 33 -19.59 18.69 -22.82
CA ASN A 33 -19.38 19.57 -23.96
C ASN A 33 -19.00 18.82 -25.25
N ALA A 34 -18.66 17.53 -25.16
CA ALA A 34 -18.19 16.72 -26.28
C ALA A 34 -19.22 16.62 -27.42
N ALA A 35 -20.51 16.49 -27.10
CA ALA A 35 -21.58 16.45 -28.11
C ALA A 35 -21.80 17.81 -28.81
N ILE A 36 -21.46 18.92 -28.15
CA ILE A 36 -21.66 20.27 -28.67
C ILE A 36 -20.51 20.66 -29.60
N TYR A 37 -19.28 20.32 -29.22
CA TYR A 37 -18.06 20.74 -29.93
C TYR A 37 -17.39 19.60 -30.72
N GLY A 38 -18.00 18.41 -30.78
CA GLY A 38 -17.44 17.25 -31.48
C GLY A 38 -16.11 16.77 -30.91
N LEU A 39 -15.92 16.91 -29.59
CA LEU A 39 -14.66 16.55 -28.92
C LEU A 39 -14.54 15.04 -28.74
N PRO A 40 -13.31 14.50 -28.73
CA PRO A 40 -13.08 13.09 -28.41
C PRO A 40 -13.56 12.76 -26.99
N SER A 41 -13.94 11.50 -26.79
CA SER A 41 -14.48 11.02 -25.51
C SER A 41 -13.42 10.79 -24.43
N THR A 42 -12.13 10.92 -24.75
CA THR A 42 -11.04 10.75 -23.80
C THR A 42 -10.17 12.01 -23.66
N PRO A 43 -9.83 12.44 -22.41
CA PRO A 43 -8.98 13.60 -22.16
C PRO A 43 -7.58 13.59 -22.83
N PRO A 44 -6.85 12.46 -22.93
CA PRO A 44 -5.51 12.47 -23.53
C PRO A 44 -5.50 12.56 -25.06
N GLU A 45 -6.65 12.41 -25.73
CA GLU A 45 -6.76 12.51 -27.19
C GLU A 45 -7.07 13.95 -27.66
N LEU A 46 -7.19 14.91 -26.73
CA LEU A 46 -7.44 16.31 -27.05
C LEU A 46 -6.20 17.00 -27.61
N THR A 47 -6.37 17.65 -28.76
CA THR A 47 -5.36 18.57 -29.32
C THR A 47 -5.18 19.81 -28.44
N GLU A 48 -4.04 20.50 -28.56
CA GLU A 48 -3.75 21.72 -27.77
C GLU A 48 -4.83 22.80 -27.93
N GLU A 49 -5.36 22.98 -29.15
CA GLU A 49 -6.44 23.92 -29.45
C GLU A 49 -7.74 23.57 -28.69
N GLN A 50 -8.08 22.28 -28.62
CA GLN A 50 -9.27 21.82 -27.90
C GLN A 50 -9.10 21.93 -26.38
N GLN A 51 -7.87 21.77 -25.87
CA GLN A 51 -7.56 21.98 -24.47
C GLN A 51 -7.71 23.47 -24.08
N ASP A 52 -7.32 24.38 -24.97
CA ASP A 52 -7.43 25.82 -24.71
C ASP A 52 -8.90 26.29 -24.69
N ILE A 53 -9.75 25.78 -25.59
CA ILE A 53 -11.20 26.01 -25.55
C ILE A 53 -11.80 25.57 -24.20
N LEU A 54 -11.39 24.40 -23.70
CA LEU A 54 -11.87 23.91 -22.41
C LEU A 54 -11.39 24.78 -21.25
N LYS A 55 -10.14 25.24 -21.26
CA LYS A 55 -9.60 26.17 -20.25
C LYS A 55 -10.33 27.51 -20.25
N GLU A 56 -10.77 27.99 -21.40
CA GLU A 56 -11.55 29.23 -21.51
C GLU A 56 -13.00 29.06 -21.01
N LEU A 57 -13.62 27.90 -21.22
CA LEU A 57 -15.00 27.62 -20.79
C LEU A 57 -15.15 27.59 -19.26
N ASP A 58 -14.13 27.17 -18.53
CA ASP A 58 -14.12 27.17 -17.07
C ASP A 58 -12.74 27.57 -16.53
N SER A 59 -12.47 28.88 -16.59
CA SER A 59 -11.25 29.50 -16.09
C SER A 59 -11.11 29.45 -14.55
N SER A 60 -12.10 28.91 -13.84
CA SER A 60 -12.11 28.85 -12.38
C SER A 60 -11.35 27.65 -11.82
N PHE A 61 -11.11 26.63 -12.64
CA PHE A 61 -10.50 25.36 -12.21
C PHE A 61 -9.20 25.07 -12.96
N GLN A 62 -8.19 24.58 -12.24
CA GLN A 62 -6.94 24.12 -12.86
C GLN A 62 -7.18 22.75 -13.51
N MET A 63 -7.58 22.77 -14.77
CA MET A 63 -7.85 21.56 -15.55
C MET A 63 -6.60 20.71 -15.73
N ARG A 64 -6.80 19.39 -15.72
CA ARG A 64 -5.74 18.41 -15.93
C ARG A 64 -6.19 17.37 -16.95
N PHE A 65 -5.41 17.25 -18.01
CA PHE A 65 -5.70 16.37 -19.15
C PHE A 65 -4.92 15.05 -19.08
N ASP A 66 -3.81 15.03 -18.34
CA ASP A 66 -3.03 13.81 -18.10
C ASP A 66 -3.61 13.00 -16.93
N SER A 67 -3.80 11.70 -17.17
CA SER A 67 -4.19 10.74 -16.14
C SER A 67 -3.14 10.69 -15.03
N PRO A 68 -3.54 10.77 -13.73
CA PRO A 68 -2.60 10.65 -12.63
C PRO A 68 -1.92 9.28 -12.64
N SER A 69 -0.62 9.26 -12.32
CA SER A 69 0.09 8.01 -12.10
C SER A 69 -0.54 7.25 -10.92
N PRO A 70 -0.84 5.95 -11.07
CA PRO A 70 -1.45 5.17 -10.00
C PRO A 70 -0.49 5.09 -8.81
N LEU A 71 -1.03 5.20 -7.60
CA LEU A 71 -0.22 5.05 -6.39
C LEU A 71 0.38 3.64 -6.29
N LEU A 72 -0.31 2.61 -6.77
CA LEU A 72 0.16 1.22 -6.72
C LEU A 72 1.45 1.06 -7.55
N ALA A 73 2.57 0.92 -6.85
CA ALA A 73 3.89 0.66 -7.42
C ALA A 73 4.14 -0.82 -7.70
N GLY A 74 3.51 -1.74 -6.95
CA GLY A 74 3.63 -3.17 -7.22
C GLY A 74 3.14 -4.06 -6.10
N ARG A 75 3.28 -5.38 -6.29
CA ARG A 75 2.89 -6.43 -5.35
C ARG A 75 4.08 -7.29 -4.94
N LEU A 76 4.29 -7.43 -3.64
CA LEU A 76 5.23 -8.39 -3.08
C LEU A 76 4.48 -9.67 -2.72
N VAL A 77 5.01 -10.83 -3.09
CA VAL A 77 4.41 -12.13 -2.78
C VAL A 77 5.39 -12.91 -1.89
N PHE A 78 4.87 -13.44 -0.79
CA PHE A 78 5.64 -14.16 0.21
C PHE A 78 5.11 -15.58 0.35
N ALA A 79 5.99 -16.56 0.17
CA ALA A 79 5.74 -17.93 0.59
C ALA A 79 6.19 -18.08 2.04
N LEU A 80 5.28 -18.51 2.92
CA LEU A 80 5.57 -18.71 4.34
C LEU A 80 6.02 -20.15 4.57
N ASP A 81 7.05 -20.29 5.40
CA ASP A 81 7.53 -21.60 5.83
C ASP A 81 6.49 -22.28 6.73
N THR A 82 6.17 -23.53 6.42
CA THR A 82 5.20 -24.34 7.18
C THR A 82 5.87 -25.25 8.20
N SER A 83 7.17 -25.10 8.41
CA SER A 83 7.92 -25.89 9.39
C SER A 83 7.36 -25.66 10.81
N PRO A 84 7.19 -26.73 11.59
CA PRO A 84 6.54 -26.65 12.91
C PRO A 84 7.30 -25.75 13.88
N GLY A 85 8.60 -25.55 13.67
CA GLY A 85 9.44 -24.66 14.44
C GLY A 85 9.18 -23.17 14.21
N LEU A 86 8.40 -22.76 13.19
CA LEU A 86 8.11 -21.36 12.87
C LEU A 86 6.61 -21.05 12.85
N ALA A 87 5.79 -21.97 13.34
CA ALA A 87 4.34 -21.91 13.21
C ALA A 87 3.72 -20.67 13.85
N LYS A 88 4.22 -20.18 15.00
CA LYS A 88 3.69 -18.95 15.61
C LYS A 88 4.14 -17.72 14.84
N THR A 89 5.36 -17.74 14.33
CA THR A 89 5.91 -16.62 13.55
C THR A 89 5.14 -16.45 12.24
N THR A 90 4.89 -17.54 11.52
CA THR A 90 4.15 -17.50 10.25
C THR A 90 2.67 -17.21 10.45
N ALA A 91 2.05 -17.76 11.50
CA ALA A 91 0.67 -17.42 11.88
C ALA A 91 0.53 -15.93 12.27
N ASN A 92 1.48 -15.39 13.04
CA ASN A 92 1.50 -13.97 13.37
C ASN A 92 1.56 -13.09 12.12
N PHE A 93 2.44 -13.42 11.18
CA PHE A 93 2.52 -12.64 9.96
C PHE A 93 1.26 -12.74 9.10
N ALA A 94 0.78 -13.96 8.83
CA ALA A 94 -0.39 -14.18 8.01
C ALA A 94 -1.61 -13.42 8.58
N ALA A 95 -1.78 -13.44 9.90
CA ALA A 95 -2.86 -12.72 10.57
C ALA A 95 -2.68 -11.18 10.55
N LEU A 96 -1.45 -10.68 10.63
CA LEU A 96 -1.15 -9.25 10.46
C LEU A 96 -1.30 -8.79 9.01
N CYS A 97 -1.16 -9.70 8.05
CA CYS A 97 -1.58 -9.47 6.67
C CYS A 97 -3.11 -9.39 6.59
N THR A 98 -3.85 -10.39 7.04
CA THR A 98 -5.32 -10.39 6.86
C THR A 98 -6.03 -9.32 7.72
N GLY A 99 -5.42 -8.90 8.83
CA GLY A 99 -6.04 -8.03 9.80
C GLY A 99 -7.17 -8.71 10.60
N GLU A 100 -7.27 -10.04 10.53
CA GLU A 100 -8.36 -10.84 11.12
C GLU A 100 -8.42 -10.75 12.65
N ARG A 101 -7.32 -10.32 13.29
CA ARG A 101 -7.19 -10.25 14.75
C ARG A 101 -7.68 -8.94 15.35
N GLY A 102 -8.24 -8.03 14.55
CA GLY A 102 -8.93 -6.85 15.04
C GLY A 102 -7.99 -5.74 15.54
N ALA A 103 -8.18 -5.29 16.78
CA ALA A 103 -7.46 -4.15 17.37
C ALA A 103 -6.22 -4.59 18.17
N CYS A 104 -5.21 -3.71 18.23
CA CYS A 104 -4.03 -3.89 19.08
C CYS A 104 -4.43 -3.81 20.56
N LYS A 105 -3.92 -4.69 21.42
CA LYS A 105 -4.25 -4.67 22.85
C LYS A 105 -3.59 -3.48 23.55
N ASN A 106 -2.39 -3.09 23.12
CA ASN A 106 -1.63 -1.98 23.70
C ASN A 106 -1.97 -0.63 23.05
N ALA A 107 -2.71 -0.62 21.94
CA ALA A 107 -3.10 0.58 21.23
C ALA A 107 -4.54 0.44 20.69
N PRO A 108 -5.57 0.71 21.50
CA PRO A 108 -6.97 0.43 21.15
C PRO A 108 -7.45 1.16 19.89
N ASN A 109 -6.79 2.25 19.50
CA ASN A 109 -7.10 3.01 18.29
C ASN A 109 -6.39 2.49 17.02
N LYS A 110 -5.62 1.40 17.12
CA LYS A 110 -4.86 0.82 16.00
C LYS A 110 -5.32 -0.61 15.74
N LYS A 111 -5.39 -0.98 14.46
CA LYS A 111 -5.73 -2.34 14.02
C LYS A 111 -4.46 -3.15 13.83
N LEU A 112 -4.49 -4.44 14.20
CA LEU A 112 -3.41 -5.39 13.98
C LEU A 112 -3.32 -5.77 12.49
N HIS A 113 -2.90 -4.81 11.66
CA HIS A 113 -2.93 -4.95 10.21
C HIS A 113 -1.79 -4.15 9.56
N TYR A 114 -1.11 -4.75 8.58
CA TYR A 114 -0.08 -4.05 7.81
C TYR A 114 -0.61 -3.02 6.81
N LEU A 115 -1.90 -3.09 6.42
CA LEU A 115 -2.54 -2.01 5.66
C LEU A 115 -2.43 -0.70 6.43
N GLY A 116 -1.85 0.32 5.83
CA GLY A 116 -1.60 1.57 6.54
C GLY A 116 -0.17 1.77 6.97
N CYS A 117 0.60 0.69 7.11
CA CYS A 117 1.91 0.76 7.75
C CYS A 117 2.99 1.26 6.79
N PRO A 118 3.73 2.33 7.16
CA PRO A 118 4.86 2.78 6.37
C PRO A 118 6.05 1.84 6.54
N ILE A 119 6.89 1.76 5.50
CA ILE A 119 8.26 1.29 5.67
C ILE A 119 9.10 2.50 6.05
N HIS A 120 9.42 2.52 7.33
CA HIS A 120 10.11 3.63 7.97
C HIS A 120 11.61 3.58 7.69
N ARG A 121 12.16 2.42 7.35
CA ARG A 121 13.61 2.25 7.12
C ARG A 121 13.89 1.53 5.81
N ILE A 122 14.68 2.17 4.94
CA ILE A 122 15.17 1.61 3.69
C ILE A 122 16.67 1.85 3.61
N VAL A 123 17.45 0.77 3.52
CA VAL A 123 18.89 0.79 3.27
C VAL A 123 19.13 0.17 1.89
N LYS A 124 19.56 1.00 0.94
CA LYS A 124 19.80 0.59 -0.45
C LYS A 124 20.83 -0.56 -0.48
N GLY A 125 20.51 -1.62 -1.21
CA GLY A 125 21.37 -2.81 -1.33
C GLY A 125 21.30 -3.78 -0.14
N PHE A 126 20.55 -3.48 0.92
CA PHE A 126 20.55 -4.32 2.12
C PHE A 126 19.16 -4.76 2.58
N ILE A 127 18.33 -3.81 3.02
CA ILE A 127 17.05 -4.14 3.66
C ILE A 127 16.05 -2.99 3.53
N ALA A 128 14.78 -3.33 3.48
CA ALA A 128 13.74 -2.42 3.91
C ALA A 128 12.90 -3.08 4.99
N GLN A 129 12.49 -2.24 5.92
CA GLN A 129 11.91 -2.63 7.21
C GLN A 129 10.66 -1.79 7.45
N GLY A 130 9.57 -2.51 7.71
CA GLY A 130 8.27 -1.95 8.07
C GLY A 130 7.63 -2.77 9.19
N GLY A 131 6.30 -2.70 9.28
CA GLY A 131 5.54 -3.48 10.26
C GLY A 131 5.41 -2.83 11.64
N ASP A 132 5.82 -1.58 11.79
CA ASP A 132 5.46 -0.78 12.96
C ASP A 132 4.05 -0.21 12.78
N ILE A 133 3.08 -0.93 13.35
CA ILE A 133 1.64 -0.65 13.27
C ILE A 133 1.23 0.49 14.20
N THR A 134 1.92 0.65 15.33
CA THR A 134 1.47 1.56 16.38
C THR A 134 2.02 2.96 16.18
N ARG A 135 3.32 3.09 15.91
CA ARG A 135 4.03 4.39 15.82
C ARG A 135 4.53 4.71 14.43
N GLY A 136 4.87 3.69 13.64
CA GLY A 136 5.40 3.86 12.28
C GLY A 136 6.83 4.41 12.21
N ASP A 137 7.58 4.40 13.32
CA ASP A 137 8.96 4.92 13.41
C ASP A 137 10.01 3.81 13.66
N GLY A 138 9.54 2.58 13.92
CA GLY A 138 10.36 1.39 14.19
C GLY A 138 10.48 1.05 15.67
N SER A 139 9.95 1.87 16.58
CA SER A 139 9.94 1.60 18.02
C SER A 139 8.67 0.90 18.52
N GLY A 140 7.65 0.82 17.66
CA GLY A 140 6.37 0.22 17.96
C GLY A 140 6.15 -1.16 17.35
N GLY A 141 4.87 -1.51 17.20
CA GLY A 141 4.40 -2.82 16.74
C GLY A 141 3.95 -3.73 17.89
N GLU A 142 3.00 -4.60 17.57
CA GLU A 142 2.45 -5.59 18.49
C GLU A 142 2.19 -6.88 17.73
N SER A 143 2.45 -8.03 18.35
CA SER A 143 2.05 -9.31 17.79
C SER A 143 0.56 -9.58 18.04
N ILE A 144 -0.01 -10.51 17.28
CA ILE A 144 -1.40 -10.95 17.46
C ILE A 144 -1.69 -11.59 18.84
N TYR A 145 -0.64 -11.91 19.59
CA TYR A 145 -0.74 -12.55 20.90
C TYR A 145 -0.84 -11.52 22.04
N GLY A 146 -0.47 -10.26 21.81
CA GLY A 146 -0.51 -9.21 22.82
C GLY A 146 0.87 -8.89 23.40
N GLY A 147 1.73 -8.25 22.60
CA GLY A 147 3.10 -7.87 23.00
C GLY A 147 4.19 -8.59 22.22
N LYS A 148 5.34 -8.80 22.84
CA LYS A 148 6.46 -9.59 22.28
C LYS A 148 6.24 -11.07 22.56
N PHE A 149 6.64 -11.93 21.63
CA PHE A 149 6.65 -13.38 21.80
C PHE A 149 8.09 -13.90 21.69
N ASN A 150 8.37 -15.07 22.28
CA ASN A 150 9.71 -15.66 22.27
C ASN A 150 10.12 -16.14 20.88
N ASP A 151 11.41 -15.98 20.56
CA ASP A 151 12.01 -16.52 19.34
C ASP A 151 11.82 -18.04 19.26
N GLU A 152 11.17 -18.50 18.19
CA GLU A 152 11.09 -19.93 17.90
C GLU A 152 12.43 -20.34 17.25
N LYS A 153 13.28 -21.03 18.01
CA LYS A 153 14.54 -21.57 17.49
C LYS A 153 14.26 -22.90 16.80
N GLU A 154 14.50 -22.99 15.51
CA GLU A 154 14.78 -24.28 14.90
C GLU A 154 16.17 -24.75 15.33
N ALA A 155 16.20 -25.91 15.98
CA ALA A 155 17.41 -26.68 16.19
C ALA A 155 17.85 -27.30 14.84
N SER A 156 18.44 -26.50 13.94
CA SER A 156 19.32 -27.04 12.90
C SER A 156 20.32 -25.99 12.38
N ASN A 157 21.58 -26.25 12.74
CA ASN A 157 22.82 -25.81 12.09
C ASN A 157 22.85 -24.48 11.31
N GLY A 158 23.41 -23.45 11.95
CA GLY A 158 24.42 -22.60 11.29
C GLY A 158 23.96 -21.41 10.46
N ARG A 159 22.70 -20.98 10.48
CA ARG A 159 22.31 -19.65 9.98
C ARG A 159 21.40 -18.97 10.99
N CYS A 160 22.01 -18.26 11.95
CA CYS A 160 21.28 -17.38 12.86
C CYS A 160 20.69 -16.19 12.09
N ALA A 161 19.45 -16.31 11.64
CA ALA A 161 18.60 -15.15 11.43
C ALA A 161 17.94 -14.83 12.77
N ALA A 162 18.46 -13.83 13.49
CA ALA A 162 17.84 -13.33 14.70
C ALA A 162 16.40 -12.91 14.39
N ALA A 163 15.43 -13.64 14.95
CA ALA A 163 14.00 -13.39 14.80
C ALA A 163 13.53 -12.24 15.71
N HIS A 164 14.24 -11.11 15.71
CA HIS A 164 13.62 -9.86 16.15
C HIS A 164 12.82 -9.34 14.97
N SER A 165 11.49 -9.46 15.03
CA SER A 165 10.51 -8.93 14.08
C SER A 165 10.96 -7.57 13.50
N PRO A 166 11.37 -7.50 12.23
CA PRO A 166 10.47 -6.94 11.22
C PRO A 166 10.63 -7.56 9.82
N TRP A 167 9.56 -7.46 9.05
CA TRP A 167 9.45 -7.92 7.66
C TRP A 167 10.58 -7.40 6.76
N ARG A 168 11.32 -8.32 6.14
CA ARG A 168 12.43 -8.09 5.21
C ARG A 168 11.88 -8.03 3.79
N THR A 169 11.68 -6.84 3.23
CA THR A 169 11.63 -6.64 1.75
C THR A 169 11.47 -5.17 1.40
N ARG A 170 12.13 -4.78 0.31
CA ARG A 170 12.12 -3.44 -0.30
C ARG A 170 10.71 -2.91 -0.56
N ALA A 171 10.59 -1.60 -0.32
CA ALA A 171 9.62 -0.66 -0.85
C ALA A 171 8.47 -0.30 0.09
N ARG A 172 8.58 0.90 0.69
CA ARG A 172 7.48 1.70 1.25
C ARG A 172 6.21 1.40 0.51
N THR A 173 5.16 0.93 1.22
CA THR A 173 3.79 1.53 1.29
C THR A 173 2.60 0.63 1.67
N ARG A 174 1.39 1.24 1.63
CA ARG A 174 0.16 1.02 2.37
C ARG A 174 -0.71 -0.14 1.83
N THR A 175 -0.71 -1.30 2.46
CA THR A 175 -1.14 -2.57 1.84
C THR A 175 -2.64 -2.92 1.79
N ARG A 176 -3.31 -3.10 0.64
CA ARG A 176 -4.66 -3.73 0.60
C ARG A 176 -4.56 -5.26 0.39
N LEU A 177 -5.45 -6.05 1.01
CA LEU A 177 -5.32 -7.52 1.14
C LEU A 177 -6.65 -8.28 0.96
N SER A 178 -6.58 -9.45 0.32
CA SER A 178 -7.64 -10.47 0.27
C SER A 178 -7.01 -11.87 0.15
N SER A 179 -7.60 -12.88 0.78
CA SER A 179 -7.19 -14.28 0.63
C SER A 179 -7.71 -14.88 -0.68
N LEU A 180 -6.85 -15.56 -1.43
CA LEU A 180 -7.28 -16.53 -2.44
C LEU A 180 -7.38 -17.89 -1.75
N LEU A 181 -8.56 -18.20 -1.21
CA LEU A 181 -8.93 -19.57 -0.89
C LEU A 181 -9.41 -20.21 -2.21
N SER A 182 -8.66 -21.17 -2.70
CA SER A 182 -9.11 -22.13 -3.71
C SER A 182 -8.75 -23.53 -3.27
#